data_AF-A0A926INS2-F1
#
_entry.id   AF-A0A926INS2-F1
#
_cell.length_a   1.000
_cell.length_b   1.000
_cell.length_c   1.000
_cell.angle_alpha   90.00
_cell.angle_beta   90.00
_cell.angle_gamma   90.00
#
_symmetry.space_group_name_H-M   'P 1'
#
loop_
_entity.id
_entity.type
_entity.pdbx_description
1 polymer ?
#
loop_
_entity_poly.entity_id
_entity_poly.type
_entity_poly.pdbx_seq_one_letter_code
_entity_poly.pdbx_strand_id
1 'polypeptide(L)'
;MENNTQSTVDSRFVKELQYFVHISFTSEEEMKAFYLQMSKIVNPQLQYVELDESIKLKNLFRKLRQYINCLQFIGDHEWNAGIAEIQNASGVYMLQNNVELKKRLKNNEAIGMHLQFMTQLAGNIHLIKQIQGIINYHRGNVEYLLKK
;
A
#
# COMPACT_ATOMS: atom_id res chain seq x y z
N MET A 1 -30.44 -8.23 -23.01
CA MET A 1 -30.36 -7.19 -22.00
C MET A 1 -28.94 -7.17 -21.50
N GLU A 2 -28.16 -6.21 -22.01
CA GLU A 2 -26.77 -5.96 -21.61
C GLU A 2 -26.76 -5.43 -20.19
N ASN A 3 -25.77 -5.85 -19.38
CA ASN A 3 -25.31 -5.07 -18.25
C ASN A 3 -23.80 -5.19 -18.18
N ASN A 4 -23.18 -4.33 -18.99
CA ASN A 4 -21.75 -4.08 -19.02
C ASN A 4 -21.48 -2.90 -18.08
N THR A 5 -21.35 -3.15 -16.78
CA THR A 5 -20.87 -2.15 -15.81
C THR A 5 -19.35 -2.07 -15.90
N GLN A 6 -18.88 -1.51 -17.02
CA GLN A 6 -17.54 -0.94 -17.10
C GLN A 6 -17.49 0.19 -16.08
N SER A 7 -16.72 0.02 -15.00
CA SER A 7 -16.49 1.09 -14.03
C SER A 7 -15.70 2.21 -14.70
N THR A 8 -16.43 3.16 -15.26
CA THR A 8 -15.87 4.44 -15.70
C THR A 8 -15.47 5.17 -14.44
N VAL A 9 -14.19 5.09 -14.06
CA VAL A 9 -13.57 6.07 -13.18
C VAL A 9 -13.94 7.44 -13.76
N ASP A 10 -14.73 8.22 -13.01
CA ASP A 10 -15.35 9.45 -13.48
C ASP A 10 -14.26 10.37 -14.07
N SER A 11 -14.44 10.78 -15.33
CA SER A 11 -13.48 11.67 -16.01
C SER A 11 -13.30 13.00 -15.26
N ARG A 12 -14.29 13.38 -14.42
CA ARG A 12 -14.16 14.49 -13.47
C ARG A 12 -13.17 14.20 -12.36
N PHE A 13 -13.19 13.01 -11.76
CA PHE A 13 -12.23 12.60 -10.73
C PHE A 13 -10.80 12.57 -11.29
N VAL A 14 -10.63 12.12 -12.55
CA VAL A 14 -9.32 12.16 -13.24
C VAL A 14 -8.86 13.60 -13.51
N LYS A 15 -9.77 14.50 -13.91
CA LYS A 15 -9.48 15.93 -14.09
C LYS A 15 -9.19 16.64 -12.76
N GLU A 16 -9.90 16.31 -11.70
CA GLU A 16 -9.69 16.85 -10.36
C GLU A 16 -8.32 16.39 -9.83
N LEU A 17 -7.97 15.11 -10.01
CA LEU A 17 -6.63 14.61 -9.70
C LEU A 17 -5.53 15.34 -10.48
N GLN A 18 -5.74 15.63 -11.78
CA GLN A 18 -4.81 16.45 -12.57
C GLN A 18 -4.65 17.87 -12.00
N TYR A 19 -5.73 18.47 -11.48
CA TYR A 19 -5.64 19.76 -10.80
C TYR A 19 -4.89 19.64 -9.48
N PHE A 20 -5.15 18.61 -8.67
CA PHE A 20 -4.43 18.37 -7.42
C PHE A 20 -2.92 18.17 -7.63
N VAL A 21 -2.51 17.49 -8.71
CA VAL A 21 -1.10 17.25 -9.09
C VAL A 21 -0.26 18.54 -9.14
N HIS A 22 -0.89 19.69 -9.47
CA HIS A 22 -0.25 21.00 -9.63
C HIS A 22 -0.27 21.91 -8.39
N ILE A 23 -1.03 21.60 -7.33
CA ILE A 23 -1.26 22.56 -6.22
C ILE A 23 0.01 22.79 -5.37
N SER A 24 0.95 21.85 -5.35
CA SER A 24 2.10 21.89 -4.43
C SER A 24 3.41 22.44 -5.02
N PHE A 25 3.48 22.70 -6.33
CA PHE A 25 4.71 23.16 -6.99
C PHE A 25 4.47 24.44 -7.79
N THR A 26 5.43 25.36 -7.74
CA THR A 26 5.37 26.65 -8.44
C THR A 26 5.77 26.55 -9.91
N SER A 27 6.48 25.48 -10.31
CA SER A 27 6.80 25.16 -11.72
C SER A 27 6.99 23.66 -11.98
N GLU A 28 7.01 23.28 -13.26
CA GLU A 28 7.31 21.91 -13.69
C GLU A 28 8.77 21.54 -13.41
N GLU A 29 9.69 22.48 -13.57
CA GLU A 29 11.11 22.32 -13.24
C GLU A 29 11.31 22.04 -11.74
N GLU A 30 10.60 22.76 -10.86
CA GLU A 30 10.64 22.54 -9.42
C GLU A 30 10.13 21.13 -9.07
N MET A 31 8.99 20.76 -9.64
CA MET A 31 8.39 19.43 -9.49
C MET A 31 9.36 18.33 -9.94
N LYS A 32 10.00 18.50 -11.10
CA LYS A 32 10.98 17.55 -11.64
C LYS A 32 12.20 17.44 -10.72
N ALA A 33 12.74 18.56 -10.25
CA ALA A 33 13.87 18.58 -9.33
C ALA A 33 13.55 17.82 -8.02
N PHE A 34 12.36 18.05 -7.45
CA PHE A 34 11.87 17.34 -6.28
C PHE A 34 11.83 15.81 -6.51
N TYR A 35 11.23 15.36 -7.62
CA TYR A 35 11.10 13.92 -7.87
C TYR A 35 12.43 13.26 -8.26
N LEU A 36 13.37 13.98 -8.87
CA LEU A 36 14.73 13.48 -9.09
C LEU A 36 15.48 13.30 -7.76
N GLN A 37 15.28 14.17 -6.77
CA GLN A 37 15.81 13.97 -5.42
C GLN A 37 15.13 12.80 -4.72
N MET A 38 13.80 12.71 -4.76
CA MET A 38 13.05 11.60 -4.19
C MET A 38 13.49 10.25 -4.78
N SER A 39 13.77 10.19 -6.09
CA SER A 39 14.29 8.98 -6.75
C SER A 39 15.58 8.47 -6.12
N LYS A 40 16.46 9.36 -5.64
CA LYS A 40 17.72 8.98 -4.97
C LYS A 40 17.45 8.39 -3.59
N ILE A 41 16.50 8.96 -2.85
CA ILE A 41 16.11 8.50 -1.51
C ILE A 41 15.43 7.13 -1.59
N VAL A 42 14.51 6.98 -2.55
CA VAL A 42 13.66 5.80 -2.70
C VAL A 42 14.41 4.61 -3.35
N ASN A 43 15.49 4.89 -4.09
CA ASN A 43 16.37 3.88 -4.69
C ASN A 43 17.84 4.15 -4.33
N PRO A 44 18.25 3.93 -3.06
CA PRO A 44 19.58 4.32 -2.58
C PRO A 44 20.71 3.59 -3.32
N GLN A 45 20.50 2.34 -3.74
CA GLN A 45 21.44 1.62 -4.61
C GLN A 45 21.72 2.28 -5.97
N LEU A 46 20.89 3.23 -6.41
CA LEU A 46 21.07 3.97 -7.67
C LEU A 46 21.61 5.38 -7.45
N GLN A 47 21.92 5.79 -6.21
CA GLN A 47 22.35 7.15 -5.88
C GLN A 47 23.64 7.57 -6.60
N TYR A 48 24.59 6.64 -6.73
CA TYR A 48 25.91 6.88 -7.30
C TYR A 48 26.02 6.46 -8.78
N VAL A 49 24.91 6.02 -9.38
CA VAL A 49 24.87 5.65 -10.80
C VAL A 49 24.38 6.85 -11.59
N GLU A 50 25.19 7.32 -12.53
CA GLU A 50 24.75 8.33 -13.50
C GLU A 50 23.73 7.71 -14.44
N LEU A 51 22.46 8.06 -14.22
CA LEU A 51 21.33 7.69 -15.04
C LEU A 51 20.69 8.94 -15.63
N ASP A 52 20.17 8.79 -16.84
CA ASP A 52 19.30 9.79 -17.45
C ASP A 52 18.10 10.11 -16.55
N GLU A 53 17.64 11.35 -16.58
CA GLU A 53 16.53 11.83 -15.75
C GLU A 53 15.24 11.03 -16.01
N SER A 54 14.95 10.70 -17.27
CA SER A 54 13.78 9.89 -17.62
C SER A 54 13.85 8.49 -17.01
N ILE A 55 15.04 7.90 -16.92
CA ILE A 55 15.25 6.59 -16.32
C ILE A 55 15.05 6.66 -14.80
N LYS A 56 15.58 7.71 -14.15
CA LYS A 56 15.37 7.96 -12.71
C LYS A 56 13.87 8.07 -12.39
N LEU A 57 13.13 8.86 -13.18
CA LEU A 57 11.69 9.02 -13.00
C LEU A 57 10.91 7.72 -13.26
N LYS A 58 11.26 6.92 -14.28
CA LYS A 58 10.65 5.60 -14.53
C LYS A 58 10.88 4.64 -13.36
N ASN A 59 12.09 4.63 -12.80
CA ASN A 59 12.43 3.82 -11.64
C ASN A 59 11.64 4.25 -10.40
N LEU A 60 11.54 5.54 -10.14
CA LEU A 60 10.71 6.08 -9.06
C LEU A 60 9.24 5.69 -9.25
N PHE A 61 8.66 5.89 -10.43
CA PHE A 61 7.28 5.52 -10.74
C PHE A 61 6.99 4.05 -10.45
N ARG A 62 7.89 3.16 -10.88
CA ARG A 62 7.79 1.71 -10.61
C ARG A 62 7.83 1.42 -9.11
N LYS A 63 8.71 2.10 -8.35
CA LYS A 63 8.86 1.89 -6.91
C LYS A 63 7.64 2.40 -6.13
N LEU A 64 7.11 3.59 -6.48
CA LEU A 64 5.87 4.11 -5.90
C LEU A 64 4.70 3.14 -6.14
N ARG A 65 4.58 2.59 -7.36
CA ARG A 65 3.57 1.56 -7.67
C ARG A 65 3.73 0.31 -6.79
N GLN A 66 4.96 -0.15 -6.54
CA GLN A 66 5.20 -1.28 -5.63
C GLN A 66 4.72 -0.98 -4.21
N TYR A 67 4.96 0.22 -3.69
CA TYR A 67 4.49 0.63 -2.38
C TYR A 67 2.97 0.68 -2.31
N ILE A 68 2.31 1.28 -3.31
CA ILE A 68 0.85 1.34 -3.41
C ILE A 68 0.25 -0.08 -3.40
N ASN A 69 0.79 -0.98 -4.22
CA ASN A 69 0.31 -2.36 -4.28
C ASN A 69 0.44 -3.07 -2.92
N CYS A 70 1.58 -2.90 -2.24
CA CYS A 70 1.80 -3.49 -0.92
C CYS A 70 0.79 -2.97 0.11
N LEU A 71 0.57 -1.65 0.14
CA LEU A 71 -0.38 -1.03 1.06
C LEU A 71 -1.83 -1.41 0.73
N GLN A 72 -2.15 -1.57 -0.56
CA GLN A 72 -3.46 -2.02 -1.01
C GLN A 72 -3.78 -3.42 -0.48
N PHE A 73 -2.84 -4.38 -0.57
CA PHE A 73 -3.05 -5.73 -0.02
C PHE A 73 -3.43 -5.71 1.47
N ILE A 74 -2.86 -4.79 2.24
CA ILE A 74 -3.13 -4.65 3.67
C ILE A 74 -4.45 -3.88 3.89
N GLY A 75 -4.68 -2.82 3.12
CA GLY A 75 -5.85 -1.94 3.26
C GLY A 75 -7.17 -2.55 2.78
N ASP A 76 -7.10 -3.50 1.85
CA ASP A 76 -8.26 -4.20 1.28
C ASP A 76 -8.51 -5.56 1.95
N HIS A 77 -7.67 -5.96 2.92
CA HIS A 77 -7.89 -7.22 3.64
C HIS A 77 -9.14 -7.14 4.53
N GLU A 78 -9.94 -8.21 4.52
CA GLU A 78 -11.16 -8.36 5.33
C GLU A 78 -10.81 -8.72 6.79
N TRP A 79 -10.20 -7.78 7.51
CA TRP A 79 -9.64 -7.99 8.85
C TRP A 79 -10.63 -8.58 9.85
N ASN A 80 -11.88 -8.11 9.86
CA ASN A 80 -12.90 -8.62 10.79
C ASN A 80 -13.18 -10.10 10.57
N ALA A 81 -13.30 -10.53 9.31
CA ALA A 81 -13.53 -11.92 8.96
C ALA A 81 -12.28 -12.77 9.25
N GLY A 82 -11.09 -12.30 8.84
CA GLY A 82 -9.84 -13.03 9.05
C GLY A 82 -9.48 -13.23 10.52
N ILE A 83 -9.66 -12.19 11.36
CA ILE A 83 -9.44 -12.28 12.81
C ILE A 83 -10.43 -13.26 13.45
N ALA A 84 -11.71 -13.19 13.09
CA ALA A 84 -12.73 -14.10 13.61
C ALA A 84 -12.46 -15.56 13.22
N GLU A 85 -12.02 -15.81 11.99
CA GLU A 85 -11.65 -17.15 11.53
C GLU A 85 -10.50 -17.75 12.35
N ILE A 86 -9.46 -16.95 12.63
CA ILE A 86 -8.31 -17.40 13.42
C ILE A 86 -8.70 -17.63 14.89
N GLN A 87 -9.56 -16.77 15.47
CA GLN A 87 -10.11 -16.98 16.81
C GLN A 87 -10.89 -18.29 16.90
N ASN A 88 -11.75 -18.56 15.92
CA ASN A 88 -12.51 -19.81 15.84
C ASN A 88 -11.59 -21.03 15.72
N ALA A 89 -10.60 -20.97 14.83
CA ALA A 89 -9.61 -22.04 14.66
C ALA A 89 -8.84 -22.31 15.95
N SER A 90 -8.45 -21.27 16.69
CA SER A 90 -7.80 -21.39 18.00
C SER A 90 -8.70 -22.08 19.02
N GLY A 91 -9.99 -21.70 19.06
CA GLY A 91 -10.99 -22.34 19.92
C GLY A 91 -11.16 -23.82 19.60
N VAL A 92 -11.32 -24.17 18.32
CA VAL A 92 -11.44 -25.56 17.86
C VAL A 92 -10.17 -26.37 18.22
N TYR A 93 -8.99 -25.79 18.01
CA TYR A 93 -7.72 -26.42 18.38
C TYR A 93 -7.66 -26.72 19.89
N MET A 94 -8.15 -25.83 20.75
CA MET A 94 -8.15 -26.04 22.20
C MET A 94 -9.06 -27.19 22.68
N LEU A 95 -10.06 -27.56 21.89
CA LEU A 95 -10.99 -28.68 22.16
C LEU A 95 -10.46 -30.05 21.71
N GLN A 96 -9.30 -30.10 21.04
CA GLN A 96 -8.73 -31.34 20.52
C GLN A 96 -8.21 -32.28 21.61
N ASN A 97 -8.92 -33.36 21.89
CA ASN A 97 -8.53 -34.32 22.93
C ASN A 97 -7.30 -35.20 22.58
N ASN A 98 -6.91 -35.24 21.30
CA ASN A 98 -5.78 -36.02 20.80
C ASN A 98 -4.42 -35.27 20.91
N VAL A 99 -4.41 -34.02 21.37
CA VAL A 99 -3.19 -33.24 21.62
C VAL A 99 -3.06 -32.98 23.12
N GLU A 100 -1.87 -33.17 23.70
CA GLU A 100 -1.64 -32.92 25.12
C GLU A 100 -1.98 -31.47 25.54
N LEU A 101 -2.67 -31.30 26.67
CA LEU A 101 -3.13 -29.99 27.17
C LEU A 101 -2.00 -28.95 27.24
N LYS A 102 -0.83 -29.32 27.77
CA LYS A 102 0.33 -28.42 27.89
C LYS A 102 0.79 -27.89 26.52
N LYS A 103 0.77 -28.75 25.50
CA LYS A 103 1.09 -28.37 24.12
C LYS A 103 -0.01 -27.49 23.51
N ARG A 104 -1.28 -27.76 23.81
CA ARG A 104 -2.41 -26.91 23.38
C ARG A 104 -2.27 -25.49 23.94
N LEU A 105 -2.05 -25.36 25.25
CA LEU A 105 -1.88 -24.06 25.92
C LEU A 105 -0.72 -23.24 25.36
N LYS A 106 0.47 -23.86 25.20
CA LYS A 106 1.64 -23.17 24.63
C LYS A 106 1.40 -22.68 23.20
N ASN A 107 0.77 -23.51 22.38
CA ASN A 107 0.46 -23.11 21.00
C ASN A 107 -0.63 -22.03 20.95
N ASN A 108 -1.63 -22.10 21.82
CA ASN A 108 -2.69 -21.09 21.90
C ASN A 108 -2.15 -19.72 22.37
N GLU A 109 -1.16 -19.71 23.27
CA GLU A 109 -0.43 -18.49 23.63
C GLU A 109 0.28 -17.87 22.41
N ALA A 110 0.96 -18.70 21.60
CA ALA A 110 1.59 -18.23 20.36
C ALA A 110 0.58 -17.71 19.33
N ILE A 111 -0.57 -18.38 19.16
CA ILE A 111 -1.68 -17.90 18.32
C ILE A 111 -2.18 -16.54 18.84
N GLY A 112 -2.35 -16.38 20.15
CA GLY A 112 -2.75 -15.14 20.79
C GLY A 112 -1.80 -13.97 20.47
N MET A 113 -0.49 -14.19 20.52
CA MET A 113 0.50 -13.17 20.13
C MET A 113 0.35 -12.71 18.67
N HIS A 114 0.17 -13.66 17.74
CA HIS A 114 -0.05 -13.32 16.33
C HIS A 114 -1.38 -12.59 16.11
N LEU A 115 -2.44 -13.01 16.82
CA LEU A 115 -3.75 -12.36 16.76
C LEU A 115 -3.69 -10.92 17.28
N GLN A 116 -2.94 -10.66 18.35
CA GLN A 116 -2.69 -9.31 18.85
C GLN A 116 -2.00 -8.44 17.78
N PHE A 117 -0.95 -8.97 17.12
CA PHE A 117 -0.29 -8.27 16.02
C PHE A 117 -1.25 -7.94 14.87
N MET A 118 -2.05 -8.91 14.42
CA MET A 118 -3.03 -8.69 13.34
C MET A 118 -4.12 -7.67 13.74
N THR A 119 -4.56 -7.69 14.99
CA THR A 119 -5.54 -6.72 15.51
C THR A 119 -4.97 -5.31 15.55
N GLN A 120 -3.70 -5.16 15.94
CA GLN A 120 -3.01 -3.87 15.88
C GLN A 120 -2.87 -3.38 14.44
N LEU A 121 -2.54 -4.26 13.50
CA LEU A 121 -2.45 -3.89 12.09
C LEU A 121 -3.82 -3.47 11.53
N ALA A 122 -4.88 -4.20 11.86
CA ALA A 122 -6.26 -3.86 11.53
C ALA A 122 -6.68 -2.50 12.13
N GLY A 123 -6.27 -2.20 13.36
CA GLY A 123 -6.50 -0.90 13.99
C GLY A 123 -5.84 0.28 13.26
N ASN A 124 -4.84 0.02 12.41
CA ASN A 124 -4.10 1.03 11.66
C ASN A 124 -4.53 1.14 10.18
N ILE A 125 -5.62 0.48 9.75
CA ILE A 125 -6.08 0.49 8.34
C ILE A 125 -6.27 1.91 7.81
N HIS A 126 -6.82 2.82 8.62
CA HIS A 126 -7.05 4.20 8.17
C HIS A 126 -5.74 4.90 7.82
N LEU A 127 -4.72 4.78 8.67
CA LEU A 127 -3.39 5.34 8.43
C LEU A 127 -2.73 4.71 7.19
N ILE A 128 -2.86 3.40 6.99
CA ILE A 128 -2.36 2.69 5.81
C ILE A 128 -3.01 3.25 4.52
N LYS A 129 -4.33 3.46 4.52
CA LYS A 129 -5.05 4.05 3.39
C LYS A 129 -4.65 5.50 3.14
N GLN A 130 -4.40 6.28 4.19
CA GLN A 130 -3.88 7.65 4.07
C GLN A 130 -2.49 7.66 3.40
N ILE A 131 -1.55 6.81 3.86
CA ILE A 131 -0.22 6.68 3.26
C ILE A 131 -0.34 6.24 1.80
N GLN A 132 -1.21 5.27 1.50
CA GLN A 132 -1.47 4.83 0.12
C GLN A 132 -1.95 5.99 -0.76
N GLY A 133 -2.84 6.85 -0.24
CA GLY A 133 -3.30 8.06 -0.92
C GLY A 133 -2.17 9.05 -1.23
N ILE A 134 -1.31 9.34 -0.24
CA ILE A 134 -0.14 10.21 -0.41
C ILE A 134 0.82 9.66 -1.49
N ILE A 135 1.09 8.36 -1.47
CA ILE A 135 1.99 7.74 -2.46
C ILE A 135 1.34 7.73 -3.85
N ASN A 136 0.03 7.49 -3.94
CA ASN A 136 -0.73 7.59 -5.20
C ASN A 136 -0.65 9.00 -5.80
N TYR A 137 -0.75 10.04 -4.97
CA TYR A 137 -0.58 11.42 -5.38
C TYR A 137 0.81 11.64 -6.01
N HIS A 138 1.88 11.28 -5.30
CA HIS A 138 3.25 11.38 -5.84
C HIS A 138 3.44 10.56 -7.12
N ARG A 139 2.85 9.37 -7.21
CA ARG A 139 2.91 8.56 -8.42
C ARG A 139 2.25 9.27 -9.61
N GLY A 140 1.10 9.91 -9.41
CA GLY A 140 0.41 10.68 -10.44
C GLY A 140 1.25 11.84 -10.96
N ASN A 141 1.93 12.55 -10.06
CA ASN A 141 2.88 13.61 -10.41
C ASN A 141 4.06 13.09 -11.25
N VAL A 142 4.67 11.97 -10.86
CA VAL A 142 5.75 11.37 -11.66
C VAL A 142 5.23 10.88 -13.01
N GLU A 143 4.01 10.35 -13.06
CA GLU A 143 3.37 9.94 -14.31
C GLU A 143 3.15 11.11 -15.27
N TYR A 144 2.78 12.27 -14.76
CA TYR A 144 2.66 13.50 -15.53
C TYR A 144 4.01 13.89 -16.16
N LEU A 145 5.09 13.93 -15.38
CA LEU A 145 6.43 14.26 -15.87
C LEU A 145 6.96 13.27 -16.92
N LEU A 146 6.54 12.01 -16.85
CA LEU A 146 6.94 10.98 -17.82
C LEU A 146 6.18 11.01 -19.14
N LYS A 147 5.06 11.73 -19.22
CA LYS A 147 4.23 11.88 -20.43
C LYS A 147 4.58 13.11 -21.26
N LYS A 148 5.53 13.92 -20.78
CA LYS A 148 6.14 15.03 -21.50
C LYS A 148 7.33 14.52 -22.31
#